data_AF-A0A535GZ18-F1
#
_entry.id   AF-A0A535GZ18-F1
#
_cell.length_a   1.000
_cell.length_b   1.000
_cell.length_c   1.000
_cell.angle_alpha   90.00
_cell.angle_beta   90.00
_cell.angle_gamma   90.00
#
_symmetry.space_group_name_H-M   'P 1'
#
loop_
_entity.id
_entity.type
_entity.pdbx_description
1 polymer ?
#
loop_
_entity_poly.entity_id
_entity_poly.type
_entity_poly.pdbx_seq_one_letter_code
_entity_poly.pdbx_strand_id
1 'polypeptide(L)'
;GVPFGDLFQEGTVGLISAVEHYKPGDGGFHARLVHAIAATMDDVLAQTEEAQRNDESFVVACRLLESAQRLLSERLGRAATPAELAKLLQWEEARVSVILAMLGEARVVHDQELLDYLDVMDDLNDLDNQEA
;
A
#
# COMPACT_ATOMS: atom_id res chain seq x y z
N GLY A 1 9.88 8.93 0.29
CA GLY A 1 10.63 9.57 -0.83
C GLY A 1 10.63 8.68 -2.06
N VAL A 2 10.73 9.25 -3.27
CA VAL A 2 10.71 8.53 -4.55
C VAL A 2 12.13 8.08 -4.96
N PRO A 3 12.33 6.83 -5.44
CA PRO A 3 13.61 6.40 -5.99
C PRO A 3 14.05 7.23 -7.20
N PHE A 4 15.35 7.47 -7.33
CA PHE A 4 15.90 8.26 -8.43
C PHE A 4 15.55 7.69 -9.83
N GLY A 5 15.56 6.36 -9.96
CA GLY A 5 15.23 5.69 -11.23
C GLY A 5 13.80 5.96 -11.68
N ASP A 6 12.85 5.95 -10.74
CA ASP A 6 11.43 6.18 -11.01
C ASP A 6 11.22 7.65 -11.40
N LEU A 7 11.81 8.57 -10.64
CA LEU A 7 11.74 10.00 -10.96
C LEU A 7 12.33 10.32 -12.34
N PHE A 8 13.44 9.65 -12.70
CA PHE A 8 14.04 9.78 -14.02
C PHE A 8 13.14 9.26 -15.15
N GLN A 9 12.47 8.12 -14.95
CA GLN A 9 11.52 7.57 -15.92
C GLN A 9 10.31 8.49 -16.09
N GLU A 10 9.76 9.00 -14.99
CA GLU A 10 8.61 9.93 -15.04
C GLU A 10 8.98 11.25 -15.72
N GLY A 11 10.18 11.79 -15.46
CA GLY A 11 10.69 12.92 -16.23
C GLY A 11 10.82 12.61 -17.73
N THR A 12 11.20 11.38 -18.09
CA THR A 12 11.26 10.94 -19.48
C THR A 12 9.87 10.86 -20.12
N VAL A 13 8.86 10.39 -19.39
CA VAL A 13 7.44 10.41 -19.84
C VAL A 13 6.96 11.84 -20.06
N GLY A 14 7.25 12.75 -19.12
CA GLY A 14 6.95 14.18 -19.25
C GLY A 14 7.60 14.82 -20.48
N LEU A 15 8.85 14.45 -20.78
CA LEU A 15 9.55 14.87 -21.99
C LEU A 15 8.85 14.38 -23.27
N ILE A 16 8.51 13.09 -23.36
CA ILE A 16 7.83 12.50 -24.53
C ILE A 16 6.50 13.21 -24.78
N SER A 17 5.68 13.37 -23.72
CA SER A 17 4.40 14.07 -23.80
C SER A 17 4.58 15.51 -24.32
N ALA A 18 5.58 16.24 -23.84
CA ALA A 18 5.83 17.60 -24.28
C ALA A 18 6.31 17.70 -25.75
N VAL A 19 7.03 16.69 -26.24
CA VAL A 19 7.42 16.59 -27.66
C VAL A 19 6.19 16.33 -28.54
N GLU A 20 5.31 15.40 -28.14
CA GLU A 20 4.10 15.07 -28.90
C GLU A 20 3.15 16.26 -29.04
N HIS A 21 3.06 17.09 -28.01
CA HIS A 21 2.17 18.25 -27.99
C HIS A 21 2.81 19.55 -28.52
N TYR A 22 4.07 19.49 -28.99
CA TYR A 22 4.75 20.67 -29.51
C TYR A 22 4.20 21.12 -30.86
N LYS A 23 3.88 22.42 -30.97
CA LYS A 23 3.46 23.05 -32.22
C LYS A 23 4.59 23.95 -32.77
N PRO A 24 5.09 23.69 -34.00
CA PRO A 24 6.07 24.55 -34.64
C PRO A 24 5.52 25.98 -34.82
N GLY A 25 6.32 26.99 -34.45
CA GLY A 25 5.97 28.41 -34.65
C GLY A 25 5.80 29.23 -33.37
N ASP A 26 5.59 28.57 -32.23
CA ASP A 26 5.40 29.23 -30.92
C ASP A 26 6.71 29.68 -30.23
N GLY A 27 7.87 29.24 -30.73
CA GLY A 27 9.15 29.38 -30.01
C GLY A 27 9.17 28.61 -28.68
N GLY A 28 10.22 28.81 -27.88
CA GLY A 28 10.24 28.35 -26.47
C GLY A 28 10.18 26.84 -26.21
N PHE A 29 10.53 25.99 -27.19
CA PHE A 29 10.47 24.52 -27.05
C PHE A 29 11.19 24.00 -25.80
N HIS A 30 12.44 24.42 -25.60
CA HIS A 30 13.24 23.99 -24.44
C HIS A 30 12.59 24.35 -23.10
N ALA A 31 12.06 25.57 -22.97
CA ALA A 31 11.36 26.00 -21.75
C ALA A 31 10.10 25.17 -21.48
N ARG A 32 9.35 24.80 -22.53
CA ARG A 32 8.18 23.92 -22.41
C ARG A 32 8.55 22.50 -22.00
N LEU A 33 9.64 21.95 -22.55
CA LEU A 33 10.15 20.64 -22.14
C LEU A 33 10.55 20.63 -20.67
N VAL A 34 11.35 21.61 -20.23
CA VAL A 34 11.78 21.73 -18.83
C VAL A 34 10.57 21.85 -17.90
N HIS A 35 9.59 22.66 -18.26
CA HIS A 35 8.35 22.80 -17.47
C HIS A 35 7.57 21.49 -17.38
N ALA A 36 7.39 20.78 -18.49
CA ALA A 36 6.63 19.52 -18.49
C ALA A 36 7.34 18.41 -17.71
N ILE A 37 8.66 18.30 -17.82
CA ILE A 37 9.47 17.37 -17.03
C ILE A 37 9.33 17.69 -15.54
N ALA A 38 9.52 18.95 -15.15
CA ALA A 38 9.43 19.38 -13.76
C ALA A 38 8.02 19.13 -13.18
N ALA A 39 6.96 19.52 -13.91
CA ALA A 39 5.59 19.31 -13.48
C ALA A 39 5.26 17.82 -13.29
N THR A 40 5.72 16.95 -14.19
CA THR A 40 5.50 15.50 -14.07
C THR A 40 6.23 14.92 -12.86
N MET A 41 7.48 15.33 -12.63
CA MET A 41 8.26 14.92 -11.47
C MET A 41 7.63 15.41 -10.15
N ASP A 42 7.17 16.65 -10.10
CA ASP A 42 6.51 17.24 -8.92
C ASP A 42 5.18 16.53 -8.61
N ASP A 43 4.38 16.21 -9.64
CA ASP A 43 3.12 15.48 -9.47
C ASP A 43 3.36 14.07 -8.89
N VAL A 44 4.38 13.36 -9.36
CA VAL A 44 4.75 12.02 -8.86
C VAL A 44 5.24 12.08 -7.41
N LEU A 45 6.02 13.11 -7.06
CA LEU A 45 6.45 13.33 -5.69
C LEU A 45 5.23 13.57 -4.77
N ALA A 46 4.32 14.46 -5.18
CA ALA A 46 3.12 14.79 -4.41
C ALA A 46 2.23 13.55 -4.19
N GLN A 47 2.00 12.76 -5.24
CA GLN A 47 1.23 11.51 -5.16
C GLN A 47 1.89 10.49 -4.22
N THR A 48 3.22 10.36 -4.30
CA THR A 48 3.96 9.44 -3.44
C THR A 48 3.91 9.86 -1.97
N GLU A 49 4.04 11.16 -1.70
CA GLU A 49 3.91 11.70 -0.34
C GLU A 49 2.49 11.54 0.21
N GLU A 50 1.46 11.69 -0.63
CA GLU A 50 0.08 11.42 -0.25
C GLU A 50 -0.15 9.94 0.05
N ALA A 51 0.34 9.03 -0.80
CA ALA A 51 0.27 7.59 -0.58
C ALA A 51 0.95 7.20 0.74
N GLN A 52 2.16 7.71 1.01
CA GLN A 52 2.87 7.47 2.27
C GLN A 52 2.07 7.94 3.49
N ARG A 53 1.48 9.13 3.43
CA ARG A 53 0.61 9.63 4.51
C ARG A 53 -0.63 8.75 4.72
N ASN A 54 -1.23 8.26 3.64
CA ASN A 54 -2.38 7.38 3.71
C ASN A 54 -2.01 6.02 4.32
N ASP A 55 -0.88 5.45 3.94
CA ASP A 55 -0.36 4.20 4.50
C ASP A 55 -0.07 4.32 6.00
N GLU A 56 0.59 5.40 6.42
CA GLU A 56 0.84 5.68 7.84
C GLU A 56 -0.47 5.81 8.64
N SER A 57 -1.45 6.53 8.09
CA SER A 57 -2.78 6.67 8.70
C SER A 57 -3.49 5.33 8.81
N PHE A 58 -3.38 4.49 7.78
CA PHE A 58 -3.96 3.16 7.75
C PHE A 58 -3.33 2.25 8.82
N VAL A 59 -2.00 2.26 8.96
CA VAL A 59 -1.30 1.50 10.02
C VAL A 59 -1.77 1.90 11.41
N VAL A 60 -1.91 3.21 11.67
CA VAL A 60 -2.46 3.70 12.94
C VAL A 60 -3.89 3.21 13.15
N ALA A 61 -4.73 3.27 12.12
CA ALA A 61 -6.10 2.82 12.19
C ALA A 61 -6.22 1.32 12.49
N CYS A 62 -5.39 0.48 11.87
CA CYS A 62 -5.32 -0.96 12.14
C CYS A 62 -4.96 -1.24 13.59
N ARG A 63 -3.93 -0.57 14.14
CA ARG A 63 -3.51 -0.75 15.54
C ARG A 63 -4.61 -0.37 16.54
N LEU A 64 -5.32 0.72 16.26
CA LEU A 64 -6.47 1.14 17.07
C LEU A 64 -7.60 0.11 17.01
N LEU A 65 -7.89 -0.41 15.81
CA LEU A 65 -8.93 -1.41 15.61
C LEU A 65 -8.63 -2.73 16.31
N GLU A 66 -7.40 -3.23 16.21
CA GLU A 66 -6.96 -4.44 16.94
C GLU A 66 -7.06 -4.26 18.46
N SER A 67 -6.66 -3.08 18.96
CA SER A 67 -6.76 -2.75 20.39
C SER A 67 -8.23 -2.72 20.86
N ALA A 68 -9.12 -2.15 20.05
CA ALA A 68 -10.55 -2.14 20.30
C ALA A 68 -11.17 -3.55 20.25
N GLN A 69 -10.73 -4.40 19.31
CA GLN A 69 -11.14 -5.81 19.22
C GLN A 69 -10.77 -6.59 20.47
N ARG A 70 -9.52 -6.46 20.97
CA ARG A 70 -9.08 -7.13 22.21
C ARG A 70 -9.92 -6.66 23.40
N LEU A 71 -10.04 -5.35 23.59
CA LEU A 71 -10.79 -4.77 24.70
C LEU A 71 -12.25 -5.23 24.72
N LEU A 72 -12.95 -5.18 23.58
CA LEU A 72 -14.34 -5.61 23.52
C LEU A 72 -14.48 -7.12 23.62
N SER A 73 -13.56 -7.90 23.05
CA SER A 73 -13.63 -9.36 23.14
C SER A 73 -13.45 -9.85 24.57
N GLU A 74 -12.54 -9.25 25.33
CA GLU A 74 -12.36 -9.51 26.76
C GLU A 74 -13.61 -9.15 27.57
N ARG A 75 -14.26 -8.01 27.25
CA ARG A 75 -15.45 -7.54 27.96
C ARG A 75 -16.73 -8.32 27.61
N LEU A 76 -16.87 -8.76 26.37
CA LEU A 76 -18.07 -9.43 25.87
C LEU A 76 -17.98 -10.96 25.96
N GLY A 77 -16.78 -11.52 26.13
CA GLY A 77 -16.53 -12.97 26.07
C GLY A 77 -16.72 -13.58 24.68
N ARG A 78 -16.82 -12.74 23.64
CA ARG A 78 -16.96 -13.12 22.22
C ARG A 78 -16.32 -12.06 21.34
N ALA A 79 -16.07 -12.39 20.07
CA ALA A 79 -15.61 -11.41 19.10
C ALA A 79 -16.58 -10.22 18.99
N ALA A 80 -16.01 -9.02 18.88
CA ALA A 80 -16.75 -7.78 18.67
C ALA A 80 -17.24 -7.66 17.23
N THR A 81 -18.47 -7.18 17.05
CA THR A 81 -19.04 -6.89 15.73
C THR A 81 -18.51 -5.56 15.16
N PRO A 82 -18.54 -5.35 13.83
CA PRO A 82 -18.14 -4.08 13.21
C PRO A 82 -18.88 -2.87 13.80
N ALA A 83 -20.19 -2.96 14.04
CA ALA A 83 -20.99 -1.91 14.67
C ALA A 83 -20.51 -1.58 16.10
N GLU A 84 -20.14 -2.58 16.90
CA GLU A 84 -19.63 -2.37 18.27
C GLU A 84 -18.26 -1.68 18.26
N LEU A 85 -17.38 -2.07 17.34
CA LEU A 85 -16.07 -1.46 17.13
C LEU A 85 -16.20 -0.01 16.65
N ALA A 86 -17.07 0.22 15.67
CA ALA A 86 -17.38 1.55 15.14
C ALA A 86 -17.87 2.50 16.23
N LYS A 87 -18.79 2.02 17.08
CA LYS A 87 -19.27 2.77 18.23
C LYS A 87 -18.17 3.07 19.25
N LEU A 88 -17.29 2.12 19.55
CA LEU A 88 -16.19 2.34 20.49
C LEU A 88 -15.17 3.36 19.95
N LEU A 89 -14.83 3.25 18.66
CA LEU A 89 -13.84 4.10 18.00
C LEU A 89 -14.40 5.44 17.53
N GLN A 90 -15.72 5.65 17.61
CA GLN A 90 -16.43 6.79 17.04
C GLN A 90 -16.17 6.93 15.53
N TRP A 91 -16.18 5.81 14.83
CA TRP A 91 -16.00 5.74 13.38
C TRP A 91 -17.30 5.33 12.69
N GLU A 92 -17.38 5.60 11.39
CA GLU A 92 -18.38 5.00 10.52
C GLU A 92 -18.17 3.48 10.44
N GLU A 93 -19.26 2.71 10.50
CA GLU A 93 -19.18 1.25 10.42
C GLU A 93 -18.58 0.78 9.09
N ALA A 94 -18.90 1.46 7.98
CA ALA A 94 -18.31 1.17 6.68
C ALA A 94 -16.78 1.27 6.69
N ARG A 95 -16.21 2.25 7.40
CA ARG A 95 -14.76 2.39 7.55
C ARG A 95 -14.16 1.20 8.29
N VAL A 96 -14.80 0.77 9.37
CA VAL A 96 -14.38 -0.40 10.14
C VAL A 96 -14.40 -1.66 9.26
N SER A 97 -15.48 -1.89 8.53
CA SER A 97 -15.62 -3.06 7.66
C SER A 97 -14.55 -3.11 6.56
N VAL A 98 -14.23 -1.98 5.94
CA VAL A 98 -13.15 -1.91 4.92
C VAL A 98 -11.81 -2.31 5.52
N ILE A 99 -11.44 -1.73 6.67
CA ILE A 99 -10.15 -2.04 7.33
C ILE A 99 -10.10 -3.51 7.75
N LEU A 100 -11.20 -4.06 8.28
CA LEU A 100 -11.28 -5.49 8.64
C LEU A 100 -11.13 -6.41 7.43
N ALA A 101 -11.74 -6.07 6.30
CA ALA A 101 -11.61 -6.83 5.07
C ALA A 101 -10.16 -6.85 4.58
N MET A 102 -9.51 -5.68 4.52
CA MET A 102 -8.10 -5.55 4.12
C MET A 102 -7.16 -6.34 5.05
N LEU A 103 -7.37 -6.29 6.37
CA LEU A 103 -6.60 -7.08 7.33
C LEU A 103 -6.83 -8.59 7.18
N GLY A 104 -8.05 -8.99 6.86
CA GLY A 104 -8.40 -10.39 6.58
C GLY A 104 -7.70 -10.91 5.33
N GLU A 105 -7.75 -10.16 4.23
CA GLU A 105 -7.07 -10.48 2.98
C GLU A 105 -5.55 -10.59 3.18
N ALA A 106 -4.94 -9.62 3.88
CA ALA A 106 -3.51 -9.63 4.16
C ALA A 106 -3.07 -10.85 4.98
N ARG A 107 -3.89 -11.28 5.95
CA ARG A 107 -3.62 -12.50 6.74
C ARG A 107 -3.66 -13.76 5.90
N VAL A 108 -4.64 -13.89 5.00
CA VAL A 108 -4.75 -15.06 4.12
C VAL A 108 -3.52 -15.21 3.22
N VAL A 109 -3.01 -14.09 2.67
CA VAL A 109 -1.80 -14.10 1.85
C VAL A 109 -0.58 -14.55 2.66
N HIS A 110 -0.40 -14.02 3.87
CA HIS A 110 0.74 -14.41 4.72
C HIS A 110 0.65 -15.84 5.24
N ASP A 111 -0.54 -16.32 5.60
CA ASP A 111 -0.73 -17.71 6.03
C ASP A 111 -0.42 -18.68 4.88
N GLN A 112 -0.73 -18.32 3.62
CA GLN A 112 -0.35 -19.10 2.45
C GLN A 112 1.16 -19.12 2.23
N GLU A 113 1.84 -17.98 2.32
CA GLU A 113 3.31 -17.94 2.23
C GLU A 113 3.98 -18.79 3.32
N LEU A 114 3.46 -18.75 4.55
CA LEU A 114 3.95 -19.58 5.65
C LEU A 114 3.75 -21.08 5.38
N LEU A 115 2.62 -21.48 4.81
CA LEU A 115 2.37 -22.87 4.44
C LEU A 115 3.34 -23.34 3.34
N ASP A 116 3.59 -22.52 2.33
CA ASP A 116 4.56 -22.85 1.26
C ASP A 116 5.98 -23.06 1.84
N TYR A 117 6.38 -22.29 2.86
CA TYR A 117 7.66 -22.51 3.57
C TYR A 117 7.68 -23.79 4.39
N LEU A 118 6.56 -24.17 5.01
CA LEU A 118 6.45 -25.40 5.79
C LEU A 118 6.52 -26.64 4.88
N ASP A 119 5.81 -26.62 3.74
CA ASP A 119 5.83 -27.70 2.75
C ASP A 119 7.25 -27.93 2.20
N VAL A 120 7.99 -26.86 1.91
CA VAL A 120 9.40 -26.96 1.47
C VAL A 120 10.31 -27.53 2.56
N MET A 121 10.06 -27.23 3.84
CA MET A 121 10.84 -27.81 4.94
C MET A 121 10.54 -29.29 5.18
N ASP A 122 9.27 -29.70 5.03
CA ASP A 122 8.88 -31.10 5.13
C ASP A 122 9.52 -31.93 3.99
N ASP A 123 9.51 -31.40 2.76
CA ASP A 123 10.20 -32.02 1.61
C ASP A 123 11.72 -32.16 1.83
N LEU A 124 12.37 -31.20 2.51
CA LEU A 124 13.80 -31.26 2.83
C LEU A 124 14.12 -32.29 3.93
N ASN A 125 13.27 -32.41 4.95
CA ASN A 125 13.42 -33.42 6.00
C ASN A 125 13.26 -34.85 5.46
N ASP A 126 12.40 -35.06 4.47
CA ASP A 126 12.20 -36.36 3.83
C ASP A 126 13.38 -36.78 2.95
N LEU A 127 14.20 -35.84 2.48
CA LEU A 127 15.44 -36.11 1.74
C LEU A 127 16.59 -36.51 2.67
N ASP A 128 16.75 -35.82 3.81
CA ASP A 128 17.79 -36.14 4.81
C ASP A 128 17.58 -37.52 5.46
N ASN A 129 16.33 -37.98 5.55
CA ASN A 129 15.98 -39.27 6.14
C ASN A 129 16.11 -40.46 5.17
N GLN A 130 16.43 -40.21 3.89
CA GLN A 130 16.71 -41.24 2.88
C GLN A 130 18.20 -41.52 2.66
N GLU A 131 19.10 -40.71 3.23
CA GLU A 131 20.56 -40.89 3.12
C GLU A 131 21.23 -41.55 4.36
N ALA A 132 20.46 -42.05 5.33
CA ALA A 132 20.96 -42.78 6.51
C ALA A 132 20.62 -44.28 6.49
#